data_AF-A0A0R2C3Y8-F1
#
_entry.id   AF-A0A0R2C3Y8-F1
#
_cell.length_a   1.000
_cell.length_b   1.000
_cell.length_c   1.000
_cell.angle_alpha   90.00
_cell.angle_beta   90.00
_cell.angle_gamma   90.00
#
_symmetry.space_group_name_H-M   'P 1'
#
loop_
_entity.id
_entity.type
_entity.pdbx_description
1 polymer ?
#
loop_
_entity_poly.entity_id
_entity_poly.type
_entity_poly.pdbx_seq_one_letter_code
_entity_poly.pdbx_strand_id
1 'polypeptide(L)'
;MLAQSVLKLLQKPNSIEIEQKKNAHYLEEMPTNAISQELSQQKKYKVLNNYFFKNKDIYISKHNRFAPYPTHSHTFLEINYLLKG
;
A
#
# COMPACT_ATOMS: atom_id res chain seq x y z
N MET A 1 -4.30 22.26 9.36
CA MET A 1 -5.39 21.29 9.57
C MET A 1 -5.74 20.66 8.22
N LEU A 2 -5.96 19.33 8.18
CA LEU A 2 -6.47 18.66 6.98
C LEU A 2 -7.87 19.19 6.66
N ALA A 3 -8.17 19.41 5.37
CA ALA A 3 -9.52 19.78 4.96
C ALA A 3 -10.52 18.68 5.35
N GLN A 4 -11.67 19.06 5.90
CA GLN A 4 -12.68 18.11 6.40
C GLN A 4 -13.15 17.13 5.31
N SER A 5 -13.21 17.58 4.06
CA SER A 5 -13.55 16.75 2.89
C SER A 5 -12.52 15.64 2.67
N VAL A 6 -11.23 15.96 2.76
CA VAL A 6 -10.12 15.00 2.63
C VAL A 6 -10.16 13.99 3.77
N LEU A 7 -10.39 14.45 5.01
CA LEU A 7 -10.52 13.55 6.15
C LEU A 7 -11.67 12.55 5.96
N LYS A 8 -12.85 13.02 5.53
CA LYS A 8 -14.01 12.16 5.22
C LYS A 8 -13.69 11.15 4.12
N LEU A 9 -12.98 11.58 3.08
CA LEU A 9 -12.55 10.70 1.99
C LEU A 9 -11.62 9.58 2.49
N LEU A 10 -10.60 9.93 3.28
CA LEU A 10 -9.63 8.96 3.80
C LEU A 10 -10.27 7.97 4.80
N GLN A 11 -11.29 8.41 5.55
CA GLN A 11 -12.02 7.57 6.51
C GLN A 11 -13.00 6.58 5.85
N LYS A 12 -13.42 6.83 4.61
CA LYS A 12 -14.34 5.93 3.90
C LYS A 12 -13.61 4.63 3.51
N PRO A 13 -14.11 3.44 3.91
CA PRO A 13 -13.54 2.18 3.47
C PRO A 13 -13.74 1.95 1.97
N ASN A 14 -12.73 1.41 1.29
CA ASN A 14 -12.85 0.84 -0.04
C ASN A 14 -13.24 -0.66 0.02
N SER A 15 -13.44 -1.29 -1.14
CA SER A 15 -13.84 -2.70 -1.24
C SER A 15 -12.83 -3.66 -0.59
N ILE A 16 -11.53 -3.42 -0.76
CA ILE A 16 -10.47 -4.23 -0.17
C ILE A 16 -10.52 -4.13 1.36
N GLU A 17 -10.65 -2.92 1.89
CA GLU A 17 -10.74 -2.67 3.34
C GLU A 17 -11.96 -3.34 3.97
N ILE A 18 -13.09 -3.35 3.25
CA ILE A 18 -14.32 -4.03 3.70
C ILE A 18 -14.08 -5.55 3.83
N GLU A 19 -13.47 -6.17 2.83
CA GLU A 19 -13.18 -7.61 2.85
C GLU A 19 -12.10 -8.00 3.86
N GLN A 20 -11.03 -7.19 3.98
CA GLN A 20 -9.98 -7.41 4.98
C GLN A 20 -10.54 -7.33 6.40
N LYS A 21 -11.44 -6.37 6.70
CA LYS A 21 -12.12 -6.28 8.00
C LYS A 21 -12.99 -7.49 8.33
N LYS A 22 -13.66 -8.04 7.31
CA LYS A 22 -14.56 -9.18 7.48
C LYS A 22 -13.79 -10.48 7.72
N ASN A 23 -12.74 -10.71 6.93
CA ASN A 23 -12.08 -12.00 6.89
C ASN A 23 -10.74 -12.02 7.64
N ALA A 24 -10.18 -10.86 8.03
CA ALA A 24 -8.84 -10.69 8.60
C ALA A 24 -7.70 -11.24 7.72
N HIS A 25 -7.92 -11.36 6.41
CA HIS A 25 -6.96 -11.88 5.44
C HIS A 25 -6.47 -10.77 4.51
N TYR A 26 -5.17 -10.78 4.19
CA TYR A 26 -4.59 -9.91 3.18
C TYR A 26 -5.19 -10.20 1.80
N LEU A 27 -5.46 -9.14 1.05
CA LEU A 27 -5.83 -9.18 -0.36
C LEU A 27 -4.81 -8.39 -1.14
N GLU A 28 -4.34 -8.95 -2.26
CA GLU A 28 -3.33 -8.30 -3.10
C GLU A 28 -3.87 -6.98 -3.68
N GLU A 29 -3.15 -5.89 -3.43
CA GLU A 29 -3.47 -4.55 -3.90
C GLU A 29 -2.41 -3.96 -4.84
N MET A 30 -1.23 -4.59 -4.94
CA MET A 30 -0.12 -4.07 -5.74
C MET A 30 -0.25 -4.48 -7.21
N PRO A 31 -0.10 -3.54 -8.17
CA PRO A 31 -0.02 -3.88 -9.59
C PRO A 31 1.15 -4.82 -9.88
N THR A 32 0.99 -5.78 -10.78
CA THR A 32 2.06 -6.73 -11.15
C THR A 32 3.34 -6.01 -11.59
N ASN A 33 3.21 -4.90 -12.31
CA ASN A 33 4.34 -4.09 -12.79
C ASN A 33 5.08 -3.32 -11.67
N ALA A 34 4.47 -3.20 -10.49
CA ALA A 34 5.12 -2.62 -9.32
C ALA A 34 6.03 -3.62 -8.60
N ILE A 35 5.98 -4.90 -8.95
CA ILE A 35 6.78 -5.96 -8.32
C ILE A 35 8.00 -6.26 -9.19
N SER A 36 9.20 -6.11 -8.63
CA SER A 36 10.43 -6.56 -9.29
C SER A 36 10.54 -8.08 -9.19
N GLN A 37 10.34 -8.79 -10.30
CA GLN A 37 10.41 -10.26 -10.32
C GLN A 37 11.79 -10.78 -9.95
N GLU A 38 12.84 -10.19 -10.52
CA GLU A 38 14.24 -10.57 -10.26
C GLU A 38 14.59 -10.44 -8.77
N LEU A 39 14.37 -9.26 -8.19
CA LEU A 39 14.69 -9.02 -6.79
C LEU A 39 13.80 -9.86 -5.86
N SER A 40 12.54 -10.09 -6.23
CA SER A 40 11.64 -10.94 -5.44
C SER A 40 12.07 -12.41 -5.44
N GLN A 41 12.58 -12.91 -6.56
CA GLN A 41 13.11 -14.28 -6.65
C GLN A 41 14.37 -14.47 -5.78
N GLN A 42 15.24 -13.46 -5.74
CA GLN A 42 16.45 -13.44 -4.92
C GLN A 42 16.13 -13.38 -3.42
N LYS A 43 15.18 -12.51 -3.04
CA LYS A 43 14.82 -12.28 -1.63
C LYS A 43 13.82 -13.29 -1.05
N LYS A 44 13.13 -14.06 -1.91
CA LYS A 44 12.02 -14.98 -1.54
C LYS A 44 10.80 -14.29 -0.94
N TYR A 45 10.67 -12.99 -1.14
CA TYR A 45 9.49 -12.18 -0.81
C TYR A 45 9.35 -11.03 -1.80
N LYS A 46 8.21 -10.34 -1.80
CA LYS A 46 7.93 -9.28 -2.79
C LYS A 46 8.85 -8.08 -2.58
N VAL A 47 9.42 -7.59 -3.68
CA VAL A 47 10.20 -6.36 -3.72
C VAL A 47 9.50 -5.38 -4.66
N LEU A 48 9.01 -4.25 -4.13
CA LEU A 48 8.40 -3.22 -4.98
C LEU A 48 9.47 -2.34 -5.63
N ASN A 49 9.20 -1.95 -6.87
CA ASN A 49 10.07 -1.13 -7.70
C ASN A 49 9.55 0.31 -7.86
N ASN A 50 10.21 1.10 -8.70
CA ASN A 50 9.90 2.52 -8.89
C ASN A 50 8.63 2.79 -9.74
N TYR A 51 7.74 1.82 -9.92
CA TYR A 51 6.49 1.96 -10.70
C TYR A 51 5.66 3.18 -10.29
N PHE A 52 5.64 3.54 -9.01
CA PHE A 52 4.85 4.65 -8.48
C PHE A 52 5.40 6.05 -8.84
N PHE A 53 6.65 6.12 -9.31
CA PHE A 53 7.38 7.37 -9.54
C PHE A 53 7.53 7.74 -11.03
N LYS A 54 6.83 7.05 -11.95
CA LYS A 54 7.02 7.24 -13.41
C LYS A 54 6.99 8.70 -13.88
N ASN A 55 6.09 9.51 -13.33
CA ASN A 55 5.89 10.92 -13.71
C ASN A 55 5.89 11.87 -12.51
N LYS A 56 6.44 11.45 -11.36
CA LYS A 56 6.43 12.24 -10.12
C LYS A 56 7.51 11.75 -9.16
N ASP A 57 8.12 12.68 -8.43
CA ASP A 57 9.14 12.34 -7.43
C ASP A 57 8.52 11.84 -6.11
N ILE A 58 7.27 12.23 -5.84
CA ILE A 58 6.55 11.85 -4.62
C ILE A 58 5.22 11.21 -5.00
N TYR A 59 5.00 9.99 -4.52
CA TYR A 59 3.74 9.28 -4.60
C TYR A 59 3.09 9.22 -3.23
N ILE A 60 1.83 9.62 -3.14
CA ILE A 60 1.02 9.59 -1.91
C ILE A 60 -0.20 8.71 -2.16
N SER A 61 -0.40 7.72 -1.30
CA SER A 61 -1.55 6.82 -1.36
C SER A 61 -2.07 6.46 0.03
N LYS A 62 -3.34 6.08 0.09
CA LYS A 62 -3.91 5.41 1.25
C LYS A 62 -3.64 3.90 1.13
N HIS A 63 -2.96 3.32 2.12
CA HIS A 63 -2.71 1.88 2.18
C HIS A 63 -3.84 1.14 2.88
N ASN A 64 -4.18 -0.05 2.39
CA ASN A 64 -5.12 -0.94 3.08
C ASN A 64 -4.38 -1.68 4.20
N ARG A 65 -4.82 -1.49 5.45
CA ARG A 65 -4.15 -2.01 6.66
C ARG A 65 -5.15 -2.61 7.67
N PHE A 66 -6.12 -3.40 7.18
CA PHE A 66 -7.10 -4.09 8.05
C PHE A 66 -6.82 -5.59 8.23
N ALA A 67 -5.68 -6.08 7.74
CA ALA A 67 -5.18 -7.44 7.95
C ALA A 67 -3.65 -7.41 8.08
N PRO A 68 -3.02 -8.46 8.65
CA PRO A 68 -1.56 -8.59 8.66
C PRO A 68 -1.00 -8.49 7.24
N TYR A 69 -0.12 -7.52 7.02
CA TYR A 69 0.48 -7.30 5.70
C TYR A 69 1.67 -8.25 5.49
N PRO A 70 1.82 -8.88 4.31
CA PRO A 70 2.89 -9.84 4.06
C PRO A 70 4.27 -9.18 4.13
N THR A 71 5.29 -9.96 4.49
CA THR A 71 6.70 -9.52 4.44
C THR A 71 7.08 -9.09 3.03
N HIS A 72 7.71 -7.92 2.91
CA HIS A 72 8.12 -7.33 1.64
C HIS A 72 9.24 -6.30 1.85
N SER A 73 9.84 -5.83 0.75
CA SER A 73 10.79 -4.71 0.76
C SER A 73 10.59 -3.80 -0.46
N HIS A 74 11.36 -2.72 -0.54
CA HIS A 74 11.24 -1.69 -1.58
C HIS A 74 12.61 -1.24 -2.09
N THR A 75 12.68 -0.77 -3.34
CA THR A 75 13.86 -0.06 -3.89
C THR A 75 13.82 1.44 -3.66
N PHE A 76 12.88 1.92 -2.85
CA PHE A 76 12.62 3.32 -2.57
C PHE A 76 12.34 3.53 -1.07
N LEU A 77 12.41 4.78 -0.62
CA LEU A 77 12.06 5.17 0.73
C LEU A 77 10.54 5.34 0.85
N GLU A 78 9.93 4.68 1.84
CA GLU A 78 8.52 4.83 2.18
C GLU A 78 8.38 5.50 3.55
N ILE A 79 7.48 6.48 3.67
CA ILE A 79 7.09 7.08 4.94
C ILE A 79 5.63 6.73 5.19
N ASN A 80 5.37 6.06 6.30
CA ASN A 80 4.02 5.69 6.72
C ASN A 80 3.47 6.70 7.73
N TYR A 81 2.22 7.11 7.54
CA TYR A 81 1.50 7.96 8.47
C TYR A 81 0.18 7.30 8.87
N LEU A 82 0.01 7.03 10.17
CA LEU A 82 -1.23 6.51 10.73
C LEU A 82 -2.20 7.68 10.95
N LEU A 83 -3.22 7.79 10.08
CA LEU A 83 -4.23 8.84 10.20
C LEU A 83 -5.10 8.69 11.45
N LYS A 84 -5.48 7.46 11.78
CA LYS A 84 -6.30 7.10 12.94
C LYS A 84 -6.06 5.62 13.26
N GLY A 85 -5.88 5.31 14.54
CA GLY A 85 -5.74 3.97 15.10
C GLY A 85 -6.26 3.95 16.53
#